data_AF-A0A0R2NGD0-F1
#
_entry.id   AF-A0A0R2NGD0-F1
#
_cell.length_a   1.000
_cell.length_b   1.000
_cell.length_c   1.000
_cell.angle_alpha   90.00
_cell.angle_beta   90.00
_cell.angle_gamma   90.00
#
_symmetry.space_group_name_H-M   'P 1'
#
loop_
_entity.id
_entity.type
_entity.pdbx_description
1 polymer ?
#
loop_
_entity_poly.entity_id
_entity_poly.type
_entity_poly.pdbx_seq_one_letter_code
_entity_poly.pdbx_strand_id
1 'polypeptide(L)'
;MGWKKTVGITMLLGCTTLIPALNANAATTYKRSKQTTVASKPYYAKSATGNTYTLKGSAKKTTLKANHALKNYMSTTWTRSKTLKLTRGGKATTYYYVKNAKTGATGWVKSSSVNAGKNFQGTTAKKSSGSYQRAKAGKVYAISGNNSYVKFGKGTALSTTATYKRSKVRTIYKRGKAYQYDYVTSGKTKGWVLHSYLKAATVKQTTTKKAFGATTQVASSNGVTYYQTSGDVLSAYNGNNFKTVNVASNYVMGKPSTYGYSSTYNASNSFQTTAGTIGLLRRTNDAYSNYSFKTSVYLPIDYKDFATKAVFGDPQSATFSKDDKYLYVLYNVPDDATRPISEQTGWVIRYDWAGILKYSKNGSMDNIRRATNHYYNGNMSAQDKTILSYIKVGPQFKSGHVQSLALNPKTNQLWFIKAYKDSYTATAQRLSASTLKPNASVNFTLSSKVHMGSTLTFDNAGNAYFWTQTASTSWAPKNSVKFYKGSLGSGNVHFKLVMQGLLRAPGSTLQSVSYNPKNGRLYLVSDESIFSVPASKLGSLSASDVSATNFSGTREFESLVFKHNSNAGYLLTNKGPEIMQMVMK
;
A
#
# COMPACT_ATOMS: atom_id res chain seq x y z
N MET A 1 -66.94 -23.23 13.08
CA MET A 1 -66.42 -24.53 13.58
C MET A 1 -65.99 -24.29 15.03
N GLY A 2 -66.54 -24.93 16.07
CA GLY A 2 -67.24 -26.22 16.13
C GLY A 2 -66.21 -27.36 16.14
N TRP A 3 -66.26 -28.40 16.98
CA TRP A 3 -67.32 -28.94 17.85
C TRP A 3 -66.65 -29.94 18.85
N LYS A 4 -67.16 -30.42 20.01
CA LYS A 4 -68.44 -30.38 20.77
C LYS A 4 -68.13 -30.15 22.29
N LYS A 5 -69.11 -30.31 23.18
CA LYS A 5 -68.95 -30.62 24.63
C LYS A 5 -69.86 -31.80 25.00
N THR A 6 -69.38 -32.70 25.86
CA THR A 6 -70.16 -33.66 26.69
C THR A 6 -69.21 -34.08 27.82
N VAL A 7 -69.45 -33.89 29.13
CA VAL A 7 -70.65 -33.92 29.98
C VAL A 7 -71.23 -35.32 30.13
N GLY A 8 -70.92 -35.94 31.27
CA GLY A 8 -71.65 -37.05 31.86
C GLY A 8 -71.71 -36.81 33.38
N ILE A 9 -72.92 -36.74 33.93
CA ILE A 9 -73.18 -36.52 35.35
C ILE A 9 -74.06 -37.68 35.82
N THR A 10 -73.71 -38.28 36.95
CA THR A 10 -74.58 -39.20 37.68
C THR A 10 -74.62 -38.74 39.13
N MET A 11 -75.80 -38.32 39.60
CA MET A 11 -76.05 -38.06 41.02
C MET A 11 -76.30 -39.38 41.77
N LEU A 12 -76.06 -39.41 43.09
CA LEU A 12 -77.16 -39.49 44.06
C LEU A 12 -76.70 -39.17 45.50
N LEU A 13 -77.55 -38.38 46.19
CA LEU A 13 -77.86 -38.30 47.63
C LEU A 13 -76.82 -38.59 48.73
N GLY A 14 -76.85 -37.75 49.78
CA GLY A 14 -76.17 -37.98 51.06
C GLY A 14 -76.09 -36.74 51.95
N CYS A 15 -77.16 -36.39 52.67
CA CYS A 15 -77.16 -35.28 53.63
C CYS A 15 -76.51 -35.67 54.96
N THR A 16 -75.60 -34.84 55.49
CA THR A 16 -75.48 -34.48 56.91
C THR A 16 -74.47 -33.35 57.11
N THR A 17 -74.48 -32.72 58.28
CA THR A 17 -73.79 -31.45 58.58
C THR A 17 -72.48 -31.63 59.36
N LEU A 18 -71.62 -30.61 59.27
CA LEU A 18 -70.56 -30.22 60.22
C LEU A 18 -69.47 -31.26 60.57
N ILE A 19 -68.24 -30.96 60.14
CA ILE A 19 -67.16 -30.43 60.99
C ILE A 19 -66.00 -29.97 60.10
N PRO A 20 -65.40 -28.78 60.31
CA PRO A 20 -64.18 -28.40 59.61
C PRO A 20 -63.02 -29.24 60.15
N ALA A 21 -62.61 -30.27 59.39
CA ALA A 21 -61.46 -31.09 59.74
C ALA A 21 -60.18 -30.25 59.78
N LEU A 22 -59.77 -29.86 60.99
CA LEU A 22 -58.50 -29.21 61.29
C LEU A 22 -57.36 -30.15 60.90
N ASN A 23 -56.94 -30.07 59.65
CA ASN A 23 -55.79 -30.77 59.09
C ASN A 23 -54.50 -30.15 59.66
N ALA A 24 -54.26 -30.40 60.94
CA ALA A 24 -53.04 -30.12 61.67
C ALA A 24 -51.90 -30.90 61.00
N ASN A 25 -51.30 -30.28 59.98
CA ASN A 25 -50.25 -30.85 59.16
C ASN A 25 -49.00 -31.10 60.01
N ALA A 26 -48.95 -32.29 60.62
CA ALA A 26 -47.90 -32.68 61.57
C ALA A 26 -46.52 -32.42 60.97
N ALA A 27 -45.79 -31.49 61.59
CA ALA A 27 -44.56 -30.95 61.02
C ALA A 27 -43.58 -32.09 60.72
N THR A 28 -43.29 -32.32 59.43
CA THR A 28 -42.48 -33.48 59.01
C THR A 28 -41.08 -33.39 59.62
N THR A 29 -40.81 -34.26 60.58
CA THR A 29 -39.53 -34.35 61.28
C THR A 29 -38.61 -35.44 60.70
N TYR A 30 -37.31 -35.25 60.93
CA TYR A 30 -36.22 -36.13 60.50
C TYR A 30 -35.25 -36.35 61.66
N LYS A 31 -34.63 -37.54 61.74
CA LYS A 31 -33.40 -37.75 62.52
C LYS A 31 -32.20 -37.26 61.68
N ARG A 32 -31.27 -36.50 62.27
CA ARG A 32 -30.15 -35.82 61.61
C ARG A 32 -28.79 -36.30 62.12
N SER A 33 -27.87 -36.68 61.23
CA SER A 33 -26.48 -37.00 61.60
C SER A 33 -25.69 -35.76 62.05
N LYS A 34 -24.52 -35.96 62.67
CA LYS A 34 -23.51 -34.90 62.83
C LYS A 34 -23.24 -34.24 61.47
N GLN A 35 -23.01 -32.92 61.47
CA GLN A 35 -22.59 -32.19 60.28
C GLN A 35 -21.09 -32.38 60.09
N THR A 36 -20.68 -32.94 58.95
CA THR A 36 -19.26 -33.15 58.63
C THR A 36 -18.80 -32.06 57.66
N THR A 37 -17.79 -31.28 58.04
CA THR A 37 -17.07 -30.40 57.11
C THR A 37 -16.33 -31.26 56.08
N VAL A 38 -16.40 -30.88 54.81
CA VAL A 38 -15.82 -31.66 53.70
C VAL A 38 -15.13 -30.74 52.70
N ALA A 39 -14.12 -31.27 52.01
CA ALA A 39 -13.39 -30.54 50.97
C ALA A 39 -14.33 -29.82 49.99
N SER A 40 -14.04 -28.54 49.75
CA SER A 40 -14.82 -27.66 48.90
C SER A 40 -14.94 -28.20 47.48
N LYS A 41 -16.15 -28.55 47.04
CA LYS A 41 -16.41 -29.04 45.67
C LYS A 41 -17.54 -28.24 45.00
N PRO A 42 -17.40 -27.87 43.71
CA PRO A 42 -18.43 -27.15 42.97
C PRO A 42 -19.53 -28.09 42.50
N TYR A 43 -20.76 -27.58 42.48
CA TYR A 43 -21.97 -28.24 42.00
C TYR A 43 -22.83 -27.25 41.18
N TYR A 44 -23.78 -27.78 40.42
CA TYR A 44 -24.83 -27.00 39.76
C TYR A 44 -26.21 -27.67 39.93
N ALA A 45 -27.28 -26.87 39.84
CA ALA A 45 -28.65 -27.36 40.02
C ALA A 45 -29.06 -28.34 38.90
N LYS A 46 -29.59 -29.51 39.29
CA LYS A 46 -30.13 -30.53 38.38
C LYS A 46 -31.64 -30.34 38.16
N SER A 47 -32.38 -29.96 39.21
CA SER A 47 -33.84 -29.91 39.20
C SER A 47 -34.40 -28.49 39.31
N ALA A 48 -35.47 -28.21 38.55
CA ALA A 48 -36.29 -27.01 38.66
C ALA A 48 -37.27 -27.02 39.86
N THR A 49 -37.58 -28.19 40.42
CA THR A 49 -38.48 -28.37 41.58
C THR A 49 -37.76 -28.47 42.92
N GLY A 50 -36.43 -28.64 42.91
CA GLY A 50 -35.63 -28.72 44.12
C GLY A 50 -35.47 -27.38 44.83
N ASN A 51 -35.24 -27.43 46.15
CA ASN A 51 -34.97 -26.26 46.99
C ASN A 51 -33.68 -26.47 47.81
N THR A 52 -33.08 -25.38 48.28
CA THR A 52 -32.26 -25.38 49.49
C THR A 52 -33.15 -25.20 50.72
N TYR A 53 -32.68 -25.68 51.88
CA TYR A 53 -33.39 -25.63 53.15
C TYR A 53 -32.52 -25.10 54.29
N THR A 54 -33.14 -24.35 55.20
CA THR A 54 -32.65 -24.12 56.56
C THR A 54 -33.16 -25.24 57.46
N LEU A 55 -32.30 -25.74 58.35
CA LEU A 55 -32.66 -26.77 59.33
C LEU A 55 -33.11 -26.10 60.63
N LYS A 56 -34.23 -26.54 61.21
CA LYS A 56 -34.69 -26.15 62.55
C LYS A 56 -34.84 -27.38 63.45
N GLY A 57 -34.93 -27.17 64.76
CA GLY A 57 -35.13 -28.23 65.75
C GLY A 57 -33.87 -29.04 66.10
N SER A 58 -34.05 -29.99 67.03
CA SER A 58 -32.98 -30.84 67.56
C SER A 58 -32.54 -31.93 66.56
N ALA A 59 -31.42 -32.60 66.83
CA ALA A 59 -30.95 -33.70 65.96
C ALA A 59 -31.90 -34.92 65.93
N LYS A 60 -32.71 -35.13 66.99
CA LYS A 60 -33.73 -36.20 67.05
C LYS A 60 -35.05 -35.79 66.38
N LYS A 61 -35.38 -34.48 66.32
CA LYS A 61 -36.60 -33.91 65.71
C LYS A 61 -36.26 -32.69 64.83
N THR A 62 -35.51 -32.89 63.73
CA THR A 62 -35.12 -31.81 62.79
C THR A 62 -36.25 -31.56 61.78
N THR A 63 -36.56 -30.29 61.48
CA THR A 63 -37.48 -29.89 60.39
C THR A 63 -36.77 -29.10 59.29
N LEU A 64 -37.38 -29.06 58.10
CA LEU A 64 -36.87 -28.39 56.89
C LEU A 64 -37.73 -27.17 56.54
N LYS A 65 -37.19 -25.95 56.62
CA LYS A 65 -37.80 -24.76 55.99
C LYS A 65 -37.10 -24.46 54.67
N ALA A 66 -37.81 -24.52 53.55
CA ALA A 66 -37.25 -24.13 52.26
C ALA A 66 -36.86 -22.64 52.26
N ASN A 67 -35.73 -22.29 51.66
CA ASN A 67 -35.26 -20.89 51.60
C ASN A 67 -34.88 -20.39 50.20
N HIS A 68 -34.41 -21.24 49.28
CA HIS A 68 -34.16 -20.84 47.88
C HIS A 68 -34.56 -21.93 46.88
N ALA A 69 -35.39 -21.58 45.89
CA ALA A 69 -35.81 -22.49 44.83
C ALA A 69 -34.74 -22.62 43.73
N LEU A 70 -34.28 -23.84 43.43
CA LEU A 70 -33.13 -24.08 42.56
C LEU A 70 -33.34 -23.63 41.11
N LYS A 71 -34.60 -23.58 40.62
CA LYS A 71 -34.95 -23.01 39.30
C LYS A 71 -34.40 -21.59 39.09
N ASN A 72 -34.29 -20.79 40.15
CA ASN A 72 -33.78 -19.42 40.08
C ASN A 72 -32.23 -19.37 39.97
N TYR A 73 -31.55 -20.51 40.08
CA TYR A 73 -30.09 -20.65 40.16
C TYR A 73 -29.52 -21.68 39.16
N MET A 74 -30.24 -22.01 38.09
CA MET A 74 -29.79 -22.95 37.04
C MET A 74 -28.56 -22.46 36.26
N SER A 75 -28.25 -21.15 36.33
CA SER A 75 -27.13 -20.50 35.61
C SER A 75 -26.04 -19.97 36.55
N THR A 76 -25.71 -20.71 37.62
CA THR A 76 -24.63 -20.38 38.57
C THR A 76 -24.02 -21.66 39.18
N THR A 77 -22.94 -21.51 39.94
CA THR A 77 -22.26 -22.58 40.68
C THR A 77 -22.59 -22.50 42.17
N TRP A 78 -22.74 -23.66 42.80
CA TRP A 78 -22.92 -23.87 44.23
C TRP A 78 -21.70 -24.58 44.81
N THR A 79 -20.97 -23.96 45.72
CA THR A 79 -19.81 -24.61 46.39
C THR A 79 -20.28 -25.30 47.65
N ARG A 80 -20.11 -26.63 47.74
CA ARG A 80 -20.38 -27.44 48.94
C ARG A 80 -19.23 -27.35 49.93
N SER A 81 -19.52 -27.10 51.21
CA SER A 81 -18.53 -27.14 52.31
C SER A 81 -18.88 -28.09 53.47
N LYS A 82 -20.13 -28.54 53.62
CA LYS A 82 -20.53 -29.54 54.64
C LYS A 82 -21.48 -30.60 54.06
N THR A 83 -21.58 -31.75 54.73
CA THR A 83 -22.51 -32.84 54.41
C THR A 83 -23.16 -33.42 55.67
N LEU A 84 -24.35 -34.01 55.53
CA LEU A 84 -25.04 -34.80 56.57
C LEU A 84 -26.01 -35.81 55.94
N LYS A 85 -26.58 -36.71 56.75
CA LYS A 85 -27.75 -37.54 56.39
C LYS A 85 -28.99 -37.10 57.20
N LEU A 86 -30.15 -37.06 56.56
CA LEU A 86 -31.47 -36.97 57.19
C LEU A 86 -32.24 -38.27 56.96
N THR A 87 -32.83 -38.83 58.02
CA THR A 87 -33.53 -40.12 57.98
C THR A 87 -34.99 -39.95 58.40
N ARG A 88 -35.91 -40.50 57.60
CA ARG A 88 -37.36 -40.59 57.85
C ARG A 88 -37.85 -41.96 57.35
N GLY A 89 -38.61 -42.69 58.17
CA GLY A 89 -39.15 -44.02 57.80
C GLY A 89 -38.07 -45.00 57.33
N GLY A 90 -37.00 -45.16 58.14
CA GLY A 90 -35.81 -45.96 57.81
C GLY A 90 -34.89 -45.36 56.72
N LYS A 91 -35.45 -44.66 55.73
CA LYS A 91 -34.73 -44.20 54.53
C LYS A 91 -33.87 -42.97 54.82
N ALA A 92 -32.56 -43.11 54.68
CA ALA A 92 -31.57 -42.05 54.89
C ALA A 92 -31.22 -41.33 53.57
N THR A 93 -31.24 -40.00 53.57
CA THR A 93 -30.92 -39.14 52.42
C THR A 93 -29.76 -38.19 52.73
N THR A 94 -28.76 -38.13 51.85
CA THR A 94 -27.63 -37.21 51.98
C THR A 94 -28.01 -35.77 51.57
N TYR A 95 -27.60 -34.80 52.38
CA TYR A 95 -27.73 -33.36 52.09
C TYR A 95 -26.36 -32.67 52.14
N TYR A 96 -26.19 -31.67 51.26
CA TYR A 96 -25.00 -30.85 51.12
C TYR A 96 -25.29 -29.41 51.55
N TYR A 97 -24.47 -28.82 52.41
CA TYR A 97 -24.50 -27.37 52.66
C TYR A 97 -23.72 -26.65 51.57
N VAL A 98 -24.37 -25.73 50.88
CA VAL A 98 -23.84 -25.04 49.70
C VAL A 98 -23.92 -23.52 49.80
N LYS A 99 -22.99 -22.82 49.16
CA LYS A 99 -22.98 -21.36 48.97
C LYS A 99 -22.99 -20.99 47.48
N ASN A 100 -23.80 -20.02 47.08
CA ASN A 100 -23.95 -19.60 45.68
C ASN A 100 -22.86 -18.63 45.23
N ALA A 101 -22.24 -18.89 44.08
CA ALA A 101 -21.16 -18.06 43.53
C ALA A 101 -21.62 -16.72 42.89
N LYS A 102 -22.92 -16.57 42.61
CA LYS A 102 -23.52 -15.33 42.06
C LYS A 102 -24.08 -14.42 43.15
N THR A 103 -24.78 -14.98 44.14
CA THR A 103 -25.61 -14.20 45.09
C THR A 103 -25.27 -14.42 46.56
N GLY A 104 -24.24 -15.20 46.89
CA GLY A 104 -23.87 -15.52 48.27
C GLY A 104 -24.84 -16.42 49.05
N ALA A 105 -26.07 -16.61 48.54
CA ALA A 105 -27.14 -17.43 49.12
C ALA A 105 -26.65 -18.81 49.59
N THR A 106 -27.20 -19.31 50.71
CA THR A 106 -26.77 -20.59 51.33
C THR A 106 -27.94 -21.48 51.73
N GLY A 107 -27.65 -22.77 51.95
CA GLY A 107 -28.60 -23.71 52.55
C GLY A 107 -28.21 -25.16 52.32
N TRP A 108 -29.01 -26.07 52.87
CA TRP A 108 -28.85 -27.52 52.68
C TRP A 108 -29.66 -27.98 51.46
N VAL A 109 -29.01 -28.62 50.50
CA VAL A 109 -29.66 -29.19 49.30
C VAL A 109 -29.56 -30.71 49.32
N LYS A 110 -30.64 -31.41 48.91
CA LYS A 110 -30.61 -32.87 48.73
C LYS A 110 -29.58 -33.21 47.65
N SER A 111 -28.70 -34.17 47.91
CA SER A 111 -27.57 -34.48 47.01
C SER A 111 -28.01 -34.81 45.58
N SER A 112 -29.14 -35.50 45.41
CA SER A 112 -29.71 -35.86 44.09
C SER A 112 -30.28 -34.68 43.29
N SER A 113 -30.44 -33.51 43.90
CA SER A 113 -30.96 -32.29 43.25
C SER A 113 -29.85 -31.43 42.62
N VAL A 114 -28.58 -31.82 42.77
CA VAL A 114 -27.41 -31.14 42.22
C VAL A 114 -26.45 -32.13 41.54
N ASN A 115 -25.80 -31.70 40.47
CA ASN A 115 -24.73 -32.42 39.80
C ASN A 115 -23.37 -31.79 40.15
N ALA A 116 -22.31 -32.59 40.20
CA ALA A 116 -20.96 -32.07 40.43
C ALA A 116 -20.43 -31.26 39.22
N GLY A 117 -19.59 -30.26 39.50
CA GLY A 117 -18.92 -29.43 38.50
C GLY A 117 -19.32 -27.95 38.49
N LYS A 118 -18.53 -27.15 37.77
CA LYS A 118 -18.71 -25.69 37.64
C LYS A 118 -19.73 -25.32 36.58
N ASN A 119 -20.41 -24.18 36.74
CA ASN A 119 -21.47 -23.70 35.86
C ASN A 119 -21.58 -22.17 35.88
N PHE A 120 -21.44 -21.54 34.72
CA PHE A 120 -21.28 -20.09 34.53
C PHE A 120 -20.14 -19.47 35.36
N GLN A 121 -19.07 -20.25 35.60
CA GLN A 121 -17.77 -19.76 36.08
C GLN A 121 -16.78 -19.70 34.92
N GLY A 122 -15.68 -18.96 35.06
CA GLY A 122 -14.64 -18.90 34.04
C GLY A 122 -13.25 -18.58 34.58
N THR A 123 -12.24 -18.70 33.72
CA THR A 123 -10.87 -18.31 34.01
C THR A 123 -10.62 -16.85 33.64
N THR A 124 -9.56 -16.26 34.17
CA THR A 124 -8.96 -15.04 33.63
C THR A 124 -8.61 -15.23 32.16
N ALA A 125 -8.72 -14.15 31.38
CA ALA A 125 -8.43 -14.17 29.95
C ALA A 125 -6.91 -14.07 29.70
N LYS A 126 -6.36 -15.02 28.93
CA LYS A 126 -4.96 -14.99 28.47
C LYS A 126 -4.88 -14.29 27.10
N LYS A 127 -3.79 -13.58 26.83
CA LYS A 127 -3.47 -13.04 25.48
C LYS A 127 -3.31 -14.23 24.51
N SER A 128 -3.84 -14.11 23.28
CA SER A 128 -3.64 -15.12 22.22
C SER A 128 -4.04 -14.57 20.85
N SER A 129 -3.14 -14.64 19.88
CA SER A 129 -3.36 -14.20 18.49
C SER A 129 -3.98 -15.29 17.61
N GLY A 130 -4.38 -14.93 16.39
CA GLY A 130 -4.77 -15.86 15.32
C GLY A 130 -5.91 -15.33 14.44
N SER A 131 -6.04 -15.86 13.22
CA SER A 131 -7.10 -15.53 12.27
C SER A 131 -8.06 -16.71 12.11
N TYR A 132 -9.36 -16.45 12.20
CA TYR A 132 -10.40 -17.48 12.27
C TYR A 132 -11.57 -17.19 11.32
N GLN A 133 -12.23 -18.24 10.85
CA GLN A 133 -13.47 -18.17 10.06
C GLN A 133 -14.55 -19.01 10.72
N ARG A 134 -15.81 -18.81 10.32
CA ARG A 134 -16.94 -19.60 10.84
C ARG A 134 -16.79 -21.08 10.44
N ALA A 135 -16.74 -21.98 11.42
CA ALA A 135 -16.85 -23.42 11.18
C ALA A 135 -18.32 -23.86 11.09
N LYS A 136 -19.17 -23.32 11.96
CA LYS A 136 -20.62 -23.62 12.00
C LYS A 136 -21.43 -22.44 12.54
N ALA A 137 -22.75 -22.49 12.40
CA ALA A 137 -23.64 -21.46 12.91
C ALA A 137 -23.40 -21.21 14.41
N GLY A 138 -23.37 -19.93 14.80
CA GLY A 138 -22.95 -19.52 16.14
C GLY A 138 -23.10 -18.03 16.36
N LYS A 139 -22.80 -17.57 17.58
CA LYS A 139 -22.92 -16.17 17.98
C LYS A 139 -21.69 -15.66 18.74
N VAL A 140 -21.36 -14.39 18.51
CA VAL A 140 -20.40 -13.58 19.27
C VAL A 140 -21.17 -12.86 20.38
N TYR A 141 -20.68 -12.93 21.61
CA TYR A 141 -21.35 -12.40 22.80
C TYR A 141 -20.52 -11.32 23.49
N ALA A 142 -21.18 -10.24 23.91
CA ALA A 142 -20.68 -9.48 25.05
C ALA A 142 -20.71 -10.37 26.31
N ILE A 143 -19.65 -10.33 27.13
CA ILE A 143 -19.58 -11.07 28.40
C ILE A 143 -19.19 -10.09 29.51
N SER A 144 -19.91 -10.14 30.62
CA SER A 144 -19.68 -9.34 31.83
C SER A 144 -19.73 -10.21 33.09
N GLY A 145 -19.54 -9.60 34.27
CA GLY A 145 -19.30 -10.32 35.52
C GLY A 145 -17.83 -10.72 35.69
N ASN A 146 -17.57 -11.66 36.59
CA ASN A 146 -16.22 -12.04 37.03
C ASN A 146 -15.97 -13.55 36.84
N ASN A 147 -14.85 -14.08 37.35
CA ASN A 147 -14.53 -15.51 37.24
C ASN A 147 -15.50 -16.42 38.03
N SER A 148 -16.12 -15.91 39.11
CA SER A 148 -17.08 -16.62 39.97
C SER A 148 -18.51 -16.65 39.39
N TYR A 149 -18.88 -15.66 38.58
CA TYR A 149 -20.12 -15.63 37.80
C TYR A 149 -19.96 -14.84 36.49
N VAL A 150 -20.16 -15.54 35.36
CA VAL A 150 -19.97 -15.05 33.99
C VAL A 150 -21.33 -14.86 33.31
N LYS A 151 -21.72 -13.62 33.04
CA LYS A 151 -22.98 -13.25 32.36
C LYS A 151 -22.74 -13.10 30.84
N PHE A 152 -23.56 -13.77 30.03
CA PHE A 152 -23.62 -13.55 28.58
C PHE A 152 -24.68 -12.49 28.26
N GLY A 153 -24.37 -11.55 27.36
CA GLY A 153 -25.31 -10.55 26.84
C GLY A 153 -26.06 -11.02 25.58
N LYS A 154 -26.72 -10.07 24.88
CA LYS A 154 -27.28 -10.32 23.54
C LYS A 154 -26.16 -10.75 22.59
N GLY A 155 -26.38 -11.81 21.81
CA GLY A 155 -25.38 -12.39 20.92
C GLY A 155 -25.67 -12.08 19.44
N THR A 156 -24.65 -11.58 18.73
CA THR A 156 -24.69 -11.30 17.28
C THR A 156 -24.27 -12.54 16.50
N ALA A 157 -24.92 -12.84 15.37
CA ALA A 157 -24.59 -14.02 14.55
C ALA A 157 -23.19 -13.96 13.94
N LEU A 158 -22.56 -15.13 13.74
CA LEU A 158 -21.35 -15.27 12.93
C LEU A 158 -21.68 -15.20 11.44
N SER A 159 -21.06 -14.26 10.74
CA SER A 159 -21.15 -14.13 9.28
C SER A 159 -20.60 -15.38 8.57
N THR A 160 -21.14 -15.66 7.39
CA THR A 160 -20.65 -16.66 6.43
C THR A 160 -19.26 -16.33 5.90
N THR A 161 -18.98 -15.05 5.66
CA THR A 161 -17.82 -14.57 4.87
C THR A 161 -16.76 -13.84 5.70
N ALA A 162 -17.07 -13.42 6.92
CA ALA A 162 -16.15 -12.63 7.74
C ALA A 162 -14.96 -13.45 8.26
N THR A 163 -13.78 -12.81 8.24
CA THR A 163 -12.58 -13.31 8.93
C THR A 163 -12.37 -12.56 10.24
N TYR A 164 -12.24 -13.31 11.32
CA TYR A 164 -12.22 -12.84 12.70
C TYR A 164 -10.79 -12.89 13.27
N LYS A 165 -10.28 -11.74 13.74
CA LYS A 165 -8.97 -11.68 14.44
C LYS A 165 -9.17 -11.98 15.92
N ARG A 166 -8.50 -13.00 16.45
CA ARG A 166 -8.45 -13.34 17.87
C ARG A 166 -7.39 -12.53 18.60
N SER A 167 -7.70 -12.08 19.82
CA SER A 167 -6.72 -11.41 20.70
C SER A 167 -6.62 -11.97 22.12
N LYS A 168 -7.65 -12.70 22.60
CA LYS A 168 -7.65 -13.34 23.93
C LYS A 168 -8.38 -14.69 23.90
N VAL A 169 -8.07 -15.57 24.85
CA VAL A 169 -8.80 -16.82 25.12
C VAL A 169 -9.13 -16.94 26.60
N ARG A 170 -10.26 -17.58 26.95
CA ARG A 170 -10.60 -17.97 28.33
C ARG A 170 -11.45 -19.23 28.35
N THR A 171 -11.39 -19.99 29.45
CA THR A 171 -12.29 -21.12 29.68
C THR A 171 -13.53 -20.65 30.44
N ILE A 172 -14.71 -21.10 30.02
CA ILE A 172 -15.99 -20.91 30.72
C ILE A 172 -16.62 -22.29 30.95
N TYR A 173 -17.06 -22.57 32.16
CA TYR A 173 -17.66 -23.85 32.54
C TYR A 173 -19.19 -23.78 32.43
N LYS A 174 -19.84 -24.79 31.86
CA LYS A 174 -21.31 -24.92 31.80
C LYS A 174 -21.69 -26.38 32.08
N ARG A 175 -22.61 -26.60 33.03
CA ARG A 175 -23.05 -27.93 33.48
C ARG A 175 -21.89 -28.92 33.72
N GLY A 176 -20.83 -28.46 34.37
CA GLY A 176 -19.62 -29.25 34.68
C GLY A 176 -18.58 -29.32 33.56
N LYS A 177 -18.97 -29.18 32.29
CA LYS A 177 -18.04 -29.22 31.14
C LYS A 177 -17.32 -27.88 30.96
N ALA A 178 -16.04 -27.94 30.58
CA ALA A 178 -15.22 -26.79 30.23
C ALA A 178 -15.36 -26.42 28.75
N TYR A 179 -15.42 -25.13 28.43
CA TYR A 179 -15.53 -24.63 27.06
C TYR A 179 -14.57 -23.46 26.84
N GLN A 180 -13.68 -23.55 25.84
CA GLN A 180 -12.86 -22.42 25.43
C GLN A 180 -13.71 -21.39 24.68
N TYR A 181 -13.57 -20.13 25.06
CA TYR A 181 -14.11 -18.97 24.36
C TYR A 181 -12.98 -18.06 23.90
N ASP A 182 -13.05 -17.63 22.64
CA ASP A 182 -12.08 -16.79 21.97
C ASP A 182 -12.66 -15.37 21.84
N TYR A 183 -11.90 -14.34 22.21
CA TYR A 183 -12.28 -12.96 21.99
C TYR A 183 -11.84 -12.53 20.59
N VAL A 184 -12.80 -12.15 19.76
CA VAL A 184 -12.60 -11.84 18.35
C VAL A 184 -13.08 -10.44 17.96
N THR A 185 -12.48 -9.90 16.89
CA THR A 185 -12.91 -8.68 16.20
C THR A 185 -13.03 -8.90 14.69
N SER A 186 -14.03 -8.26 14.07
CA SER A 186 -14.23 -8.17 12.61
C SER A 186 -15.08 -6.94 12.31
N GLY A 187 -14.47 -5.86 11.83
CA GLY A 187 -15.15 -4.57 11.64
C GLY A 187 -15.83 -4.09 12.93
N LYS A 188 -17.12 -3.73 12.85
CA LYS A 188 -17.93 -3.32 14.02
C LYS A 188 -18.26 -4.50 14.97
N THR A 189 -18.11 -5.76 14.57
CA THR A 189 -18.40 -6.93 15.43
C THR A 189 -17.22 -7.26 16.34
N LYS A 190 -17.44 -7.26 17.67
CA LYS A 190 -16.44 -7.65 18.67
C LYS A 190 -17.07 -8.40 19.86
N GLY A 191 -16.36 -9.37 20.43
CA GLY A 191 -16.82 -10.11 21.62
C GLY A 191 -16.29 -11.55 21.70
N TRP A 192 -16.88 -12.35 22.60
CA TRP A 192 -16.49 -13.73 22.85
C TRP A 192 -17.34 -14.73 22.06
N VAL A 193 -16.68 -15.66 21.36
CA VAL A 193 -17.31 -16.77 20.62
C VAL A 193 -16.80 -18.11 21.14
N LEU A 194 -17.63 -19.15 21.10
CA LEU A 194 -17.20 -20.50 21.48
C LEU A 194 -16.15 -20.99 20.46
N HIS A 195 -14.99 -21.48 20.91
CA HIS A 195 -13.88 -21.83 20.01
C HIS A 195 -14.30 -22.82 18.91
N SER A 196 -15.13 -23.83 19.23
CA SER A 196 -15.61 -24.83 18.25
C SER A 196 -16.65 -24.32 17.26
N TYR A 197 -17.03 -23.03 17.30
CA TYR A 197 -17.79 -22.36 16.24
C TYR A 197 -16.86 -21.69 15.20
N LEU A 198 -15.57 -21.59 15.51
CA LEU A 198 -14.52 -21.15 14.62
C LEU A 198 -13.77 -22.36 14.06
N LYS A 199 -13.22 -22.19 12.86
CA LYS A 199 -12.05 -22.93 12.37
C LYS A 199 -10.92 -21.93 12.19
N ALA A 200 -9.67 -22.38 12.27
CA ALA A 200 -8.56 -21.57 11.77
C ALA A 200 -8.94 -21.07 10.38
N ALA A 201 -8.78 -19.77 10.12
CA ALA A 201 -9.11 -19.24 8.81
C ALA A 201 -8.26 -20.00 7.80
N THR A 202 -8.89 -20.59 6.79
CA THR A 202 -8.14 -21.07 5.63
C THR A 202 -7.73 -19.82 4.87
N VAL A 203 -6.67 -19.18 5.37
CA VAL A 203 -5.81 -18.36 4.55
C VAL A 203 -5.44 -19.28 3.40
N LYS A 204 -5.92 -18.98 2.18
CA LYS A 204 -5.18 -19.40 1.01
C LYS A 204 -3.81 -18.76 1.21
N GLN A 205 -2.87 -19.53 1.75
CA GLN A 205 -1.46 -19.25 1.51
C GLN A 205 -1.19 -19.64 0.05
N THR A 206 -1.76 -18.82 -0.84
CA THR A 206 -0.88 -18.02 -1.67
C THR A 206 0.13 -17.31 -0.75
N THR A 207 1.17 -18.06 -0.37
CA THR A 207 2.53 -17.63 -0.65
C THR A 207 2.67 -17.48 -2.18
N THR A 208 1.89 -16.56 -2.76
CA THR A 208 2.40 -15.67 -3.78
C THR A 208 3.60 -15.01 -3.13
N LYS A 209 4.76 -15.67 -3.28
CA LYS A 209 6.08 -15.07 -3.23
C LYS A 209 5.89 -13.70 -3.88
N LYS A 210 6.00 -12.63 -3.08
CA LYS A 210 5.71 -11.25 -3.52
C LYS A 210 6.28 -11.12 -4.92
N ALA A 211 5.44 -10.84 -5.92
CA ALA A 211 5.85 -10.83 -7.32
C ALA A 211 7.15 -10.02 -7.42
N PHE A 212 8.18 -10.54 -8.07
CA PHE A 212 9.54 -10.02 -7.89
C PHE A 212 9.57 -8.50 -8.14
N GLY A 213 10.10 -7.74 -7.17
CA GLY A 213 10.02 -6.28 -7.18
C GLY A 213 8.71 -5.63 -6.69
N ALA A 214 7.76 -6.39 -6.13
CA ALA A 214 6.50 -5.86 -5.60
C ALA A 214 6.73 -4.90 -4.43
N THR A 215 6.09 -3.74 -4.52
CA THR A 215 6.18 -2.69 -3.51
C THR A 215 5.23 -2.94 -2.34
N THR A 216 5.41 -2.19 -1.27
CA THR A 216 4.44 -2.00 -0.20
C THR A 216 4.36 -0.52 0.13
N GLN A 217 3.14 0.02 0.32
CA GLN A 217 2.95 1.36 0.84
C GLN A 217 3.47 1.41 2.29
N VAL A 218 4.32 2.39 2.58
CA VAL A 218 4.96 2.58 3.90
C VAL A 218 4.48 3.84 4.62
N ALA A 219 4.10 4.89 3.88
CA ALA A 219 3.57 6.14 4.44
C ALA A 219 2.72 6.90 3.41
N SER A 220 1.99 7.92 3.86
CA SER A 220 1.41 8.97 3.02
C SER A 220 1.54 10.32 3.75
N SER A 221 2.02 11.36 3.07
CA SER A 221 2.20 12.71 3.64
C SER A 221 2.19 13.77 2.53
N ASN A 222 1.67 14.97 2.81
CA ASN A 222 1.66 16.14 1.92
C ASN A 222 1.09 15.92 0.48
N GLY A 223 0.25 14.90 0.32
CA GLY A 223 -0.32 14.45 -0.95
C GLY A 223 0.51 13.43 -1.73
N VAL A 224 1.66 13.00 -1.18
CA VAL A 224 2.51 11.93 -1.72
C VAL A 224 2.26 10.63 -0.97
N THR A 225 2.09 9.52 -1.69
CA THR A 225 2.12 8.18 -1.11
C THR A 225 3.48 7.51 -1.35
N TYR A 226 4.07 6.99 -0.28
CA TYR A 226 5.41 6.43 -0.27
C TYR A 226 5.35 4.91 -0.29
N TYR A 227 6.13 4.32 -1.19
CA TYR A 227 6.21 2.88 -1.44
C TYR A 227 7.66 2.41 -1.37
N GLN A 228 7.87 1.16 -0.94
CA GLN A 228 9.20 0.56 -0.87
C GLN A 228 9.15 -0.91 -1.33
N THR A 229 10.19 -1.37 -2.05
CA THR A 229 10.36 -2.81 -2.36
C THR A 229 11.03 -3.56 -1.22
N SER A 230 10.64 -4.82 -1.01
CA SER A 230 11.27 -5.69 -0.01
C SER A 230 12.37 -6.54 -0.65
N GLY A 231 13.54 -5.91 -0.85
CA GLY A 231 14.73 -6.52 -1.45
C GLY A 231 15.07 -5.99 -2.85
N ASP A 232 16.16 -6.55 -3.40
CA ASP A 232 16.70 -6.28 -4.73
C ASP A 232 15.66 -6.46 -5.84
N VAL A 233 15.67 -5.55 -6.82
CA VAL A 233 14.72 -5.54 -7.94
C VAL A 233 15.35 -5.86 -9.30
N LEU A 234 16.66 -6.12 -9.34
CA LEU A 234 17.36 -6.57 -10.54
C LEU A 234 17.35 -8.10 -10.60
N SER A 235 16.87 -8.68 -11.70
CA SER A 235 17.03 -10.11 -11.98
C SER A 235 18.50 -10.51 -11.90
N ALA A 236 18.78 -11.62 -11.19
CA ALA A 236 20.12 -12.21 -11.17
C ALA A 236 20.62 -12.54 -12.59
N TYR A 237 21.91 -12.32 -12.82
CA TYR A 237 22.59 -12.53 -14.10
C TYR A 237 24.04 -12.97 -13.87
N ASN A 238 24.65 -13.60 -14.88
CA ASN A 238 26.09 -13.89 -14.90
C ASN A 238 26.79 -12.89 -15.80
N GLY A 239 27.77 -12.13 -15.27
CA GLY A 239 28.53 -11.14 -16.03
C GLY A 239 29.25 -11.74 -17.24
N ASN A 240 29.71 -12.99 -17.15
CA ASN A 240 30.44 -13.68 -18.23
C ASN A 240 29.59 -13.91 -19.48
N ASN A 241 28.26 -13.81 -19.37
CA ASN A 241 27.34 -13.94 -20.50
C ASN A 241 27.10 -12.60 -21.22
N PHE A 242 27.67 -11.49 -20.75
CA PHE A 242 27.49 -10.16 -21.33
C PHE A 242 28.32 -9.97 -22.61
N LYS A 243 27.64 -9.77 -23.74
CA LYS A 243 28.28 -9.51 -25.04
C LYS A 243 28.15 -8.04 -25.43
N THR A 244 29.00 -7.55 -26.31
CA THR A 244 28.91 -6.17 -26.84
C THR A 244 28.88 -6.15 -28.36
N VAL A 245 27.97 -5.36 -28.94
CA VAL A 245 28.01 -5.01 -30.37
C VAL A 245 29.07 -3.94 -30.60
N ASN A 246 29.92 -4.12 -31.61
CA ASN A 246 30.90 -3.10 -31.99
C ASN A 246 30.19 -1.85 -32.55
N VAL A 247 30.62 -0.68 -32.08
CA VAL A 247 30.23 0.63 -32.64
C VAL A 247 31.53 1.37 -32.92
N ALA A 248 31.73 1.85 -34.15
CA ALA A 248 33.01 2.40 -34.57
C ALA A 248 33.44 3.60 -33.69
N SER A 249 34.73 3.67 -33.35
CA SER A 249 35.28 4.64 -32.39
C SER A 249 35.13 6.09 -32.84
N ASN A 250 35.08 6.35 -34.15
CA ASN A 250 34.88 7.66 -34.73
C ASN A 250 33.51 8.30 -34.42
N TYR A 251 32.53 7.55 -33.89
CA TYR A 251 31.24 8.08 -33.45
C TYR A 251 31.17 8.40 -31.95
N VAL A 252 32.23 8.11 -31.18
CA VAL A 252 32.29 8.46 -29.76
C VAL A 252 32.77 9.90 -29.62
N MET A 253 31.97 10.74 -28.96
CA MET A 253 32.35 12.12 -28.64
C MET A 253 32.95 12.18 -27.23
N GLY A 254 33.96 13.04 -27.04
CA GLY A 254 34.43 13.41 -25.71
C GLY A 254 33.61 14.58 -25.16
N LYS A 255 33.46 14.66 -23.83
CA LYS A 255 32.86 15.84 -23.19
C LYS A 255 33.63 17.11 -23.60
N PRO A 256 32.97 18.17 -24.09
CA PRO A 256 33.59 19.48 -24.28
C PRO A 256 34.19 20.01 -22.97
N SER A 257 35.32 20.72 -23.06
CA SER A 257 35.95 21.37 -21.89
C SER A 257 34.95 22.24 -21.12
N THR A 258 34.16 23.02 -21.87
CA THR A 258 32.98 23.74 -21.40
C THR A 258 31.88 23.60 -22.46
N TYR A 259 30.68 23.13 -22.08
CA TYR A 259 29.53 23.24 -22.99
C TYR A 259 29.17 24.71 -23.22
N GLY A 260 29.05 25.09 -24.48
CA GLY A 260 28.79 26.47 -24.91
C GLY A 260 27.34 26.90 -24.74
N TYR A 261 27.15 28.21 -24.59
CA TYR A 261 25.86 28.85 -24.82
C TYR A 261 25.54 28.85 -26.33
N SER A 262 24.25 28.88 -26.68
CA SER A 262 23.83 29.21 -28.05
C SER A 262 24.44 30.56 -28.45
N SER A 263 25.16 30.64 -29.57
CA SER A 263 25.94 31.83 -29.94
C SER A 263 25.08 33.10 -30.07
N THR A 264 23.82 32.93 -30.48
CA THR A 264 22.83 34.01 -30.58
C THR A 264 22.20 34.42 -29.24
N TYR A 265 22.35 33.63 -28.17
CA TYR A 265 21.70 33.89 -26.88
C TYR A 265 22.26 35.14 -26.20
N ASN A 266 23.59 35.22 -26.04
CA ASN A 266 24.22 36.39 -25.45
C ASN A 266 24.08 37.61 -26.39
N ALA A 267 24.28 37.41 -27.70
CA ALA A 267 24.20 38.47 -28.71
C ALA A 267 22.81 39.13 -28.81
N SER A 268 21.73 38.39 -28.53
CA SER A 268 20.34 38.91 -28.52
C SER A 268 19.84 39.31 -27.12
N ASN A 269 20.71 39.33 -26.10
CA ASN A 269 20.33 39.48 -24.70
C ASN A 269 19.18 38.53 -24.29
N SER A 270 19.28 37.27 -24.70
CA SER A 270 18.28 36.20 -24.54
C SER A 270 16.99 36.33 -25.38
N PHE A 271 16.85 37.31 -26.27
CA PHE A 271 15.64 37.52 -27.09
C PHE A 271 15.85 37.18 -28.58
N GLN A 272 16.22 35.94 -28.89
CA GLN A 272 16.34 35.46 -30.27
C GLN A 272 15.00 35.46 -31.04
N THR A 273 14.93 36.22 -32.13
CA THR A 273 13.76 36.27 -33.02
C THR A 273 13.73 35.14 -34.06
N THR A 274 14.88 34.56 -34.42
CA THR A 274 15.04 33.56 -35.49
C THR A 274 15.44 32.17 -34.96
N ALA A 275 15.13 31.12 -35.74
CA ALA A 275 15.41 29.75 -35.33
C ALA A 275 16.90 29.40 -35.48
N GLY A 276 17.53 28.96 -34.39
CA GLY A 276 18.84 28.32 -34.42
C GLY A 276 18.79 26.93 -35.07
N THR A 277 19.97 26.41 -35.43
CA THR A 277 20.12 25.02 -35.91
C THR A 277 21.33 24.36 -35.28
N ILE A 278 21.31 23.04 -35.19
CA ILE A 278 22.49 22.23 -34.84
C ILE A 278 22.75 21.29 -36.02
N GLY A 279 23.92 21.48 -36.63
CA GLY A 279 24.38 20.74 -37.81
C GLY A 279 24.80 19.31 -37.51
N LEU A 280 24.69 18.46 -38.52
CA LEU A 280 25.20 17.08 -38.51
C LEU A 280 26.71 17.10 -38.77
N LEU A 281 27.49 16.50 -37.87
CA LEU A 281 28.95 16.36 -38.01
C LEU A 281 29.34 15.08 -38.75
N ARG A 282 28.70 13.95 -38.41
CA ARG A 282 28.89 12.64 -39.05
C ARG A 282 27.77 11.68 -38.65
N ARG A 283 27.52 10.66 -39.46
CA ARG A 283 26.53 9.60 -39.19
C ARG A 283 26.90 8.25 -39.80
N THR A 284 26.26 7.19 -39.32
CA THR A 284 26.14 5.91 -40.03
C THR A 284 25.33 6.07 -41.32
N ASN A 285 25.47 5.13 -42.26
CA ASN A 285 24.72 5.16 -43.51
C ASN A 285 23.35 4.45 -43.38
N ASP A 286 22.41 5.07 -42.66
CA ASP A 286 21.09 4.51 -42.41
C ASP A 286 19.99 5.58 -42.27
N ALA A 287 18.73 5.16 -42.39
CA ALA A 287 17.56 6.05 -42.38
C ALA A 287 17.22 6.65 -41.00
N TYR A 288 17.83 6.19 -39.90
CA TYR A 288 17.55 6.69 -38.55
C TYR A 288 18.59 7.69 -38.03
N SER A 289 19.63 7.99 -38.82
CA SER A 289 20.74 8.90 -38.46
C SER A 289 20.85 10.14 -39.36
N ASN A 290 20.12 10.22 -40.48
CA ASN A 290 20.13 11.40 -41.36
C ASN A 290 19.19 12.51 -40.85
N TYR A 291 19.61 13.26 -39.84
CA TYR A 291 18.85 14.38 -39.31
C TYR A 291 19.72 15.51 -38.74
N SER A 292 19.09 16.65 -38.51
CA SER A 292 19.64 17.83 -37.82
C SER A 292 18.59 18.41 -36.88
N PHE A 293 18.94 19.35 -36.01
CA PHE A 293 17.98 20.03 -35.15
C PHE A 293 17.76 21.49 -35.57
N LYS A 294 16.52 21.98 -35.43
CA LYS A 294 16.12 23.38 -35.66
C LYS A 294 15.22 23.87 -34.54
N THR A 295 15.47 25.05 -33.97
CA THR A 295 14.66 25.60 -32.86
C THR A 295 13.18 25.64 -33.23
N SER A 296 12.33 25.18 -32.32
CA SER A 296 10.87 25.28 -32.39
C SER A 296 10.32 26.21 -31.31
N VAL A 297 10.94 26.25 -30.13
CA VAL A 297 10.56 27.14 -29.03
C VAL A 297 11.80 27.55 -28.25
N TYR A 298 12.05 28.86 -28.11
CA TYR A 298 12.91 29.37 -27.05
C TYR A 298 12.15 29.36 -25.73
N LEU A 299 12.66 28.62 -24.73
CA LEU A 299 11.97 28.46 -23.46
C LEU A 299 12.07 29.75 -22.60
N PRO A 300 11.07 30.02 -21.76
CA PRO A 300 11.10 31.06 -20.72
C PRO A 300 12.39 31.07 -19.88
N ILE A 301 12.74 32.24 -19.34
CA ILE A 301 13.93 32.45 -18.48
C ILE A 301 13.57 33.03 -17.10
N ASP A 302 12.67 34.02 -17.06
CA ASP A 302 12.24 34.74 -15.86
C ASP A 302 10.81 34.34 -15.46
N TYR A 303 10.43 34.45 -14.18
CA TYR A 303 9.03 34.28 -13.75
C TYR A 303 8.77 34.93 -12.40
N LYS A 304 7.63 35.62 -12.23
CA LYS A 304 7.37 36.47 -11.06
C LYS A 304 7.31 35.71 -9.72
N ASP A 305 6.79 34.48 -9.74
CA ASP A 305 6.54 33.70 -8.52
C ASP A 305 7.82 33.05 -7.93
N PHE A 306 9.00 33.40 -8.43
CA PHE A 306 10.30 32.89 -7.99
C PHE A 306 11.21 34.07 -7.60
N ALA A 307 11.95 33.92 -6.50
CA ALA A 307 12.75 35.00 -5.92
C ALA A 307 14.02 35.36 -6.73
N THR A 308 14.40 34.55 -7.72
CA THR A 308 15.59 34.74 -8.55
C THR A 308 15.24 34.98 -10.02
N LYS A 309 15.92 35.96 -10.63
CA LYS A 309 15.89 36.17 -12.08
C LYS A 309 16.60 35.01 -12.80
N ALA A 310 16.26 34.75 -14.07
CA ALA A 310 16.82 33.68 -14.89
C ALA A 310 16.66 32.25 -14.31
N VAL A 311 15.76 32.04 -13.35
CA VAL A 311 15.54 30.77 -12.64
C VAL A 311 15.14 29.61 -13.56
N PHE A 312 14.54 29.88 -14.71
CA PHE A 312 14.25 28.85 -15.72
C PHE A 312 15.43 28.57 -16.66
N GLY A 313 16.64 28.99 -16.28
CA GLY A 313 17.89 28.81 -17.02
C GLY A 313 18.38 27.37 -17.14
N ASP A 314 17.95 26.46 -16.25
CA ASP A 314 18.43 25.07 -16.17
C ASP A 314 17.29 24.01 -16.31
N PRO A 315 16.87 23.70 -17.55
CA PRO A 315 15.95 22.60 -17.83
C PRO A 315 16.70 21.27 -17.94
N GLN A 316 16.29 20.24 -17.19
CA GLN A 316 17.01 18.97 -17.07
C GLN A 316 16.33 17.80 -17.80
N SER A 317 15.01 17.83 -18.02
CA SER A 317 14.32 16.81 -18.82
C SER A 317 12.96 17.23 -19.37
N ALA A 318 12.45 16.54 -20.40
CA ALA A 318 11.16 16.84 -21.00
C ALA A 318 10.37 15.60 -21.46
N THR A 319 9.03 15.67 -21.44
CA THR A 319 8.16 14.62 -22.00
C THR A 319 6.82 15.16 -22.50
N PHE A 320 6.23 14.56 -23.54
CA PHE A 320 4.87 14.87 -23.99
C PHE A 320 3.80 14.07 -23.22
N SER A 321 2.60 14.66 -23.07
CA SER A 321 1.38 13.93 -22.68
C SER A 321 0.98 12.89 -23.72
N LYS A 322 0.13 11.91 -23.34
CA LYS A 322 -0.29 10.81 -24.22
C LYS A 322 -0.99 11.26 -25.51
N ASP A 323 -1.67 12.40 -25.47
CA ASP A 323 -2.35 13.08 -26.59
C ASP A 323 -1.45 14.10 -27.31
N ASP A 324 -0.19 14.24 -26.88
CA ASP A 324 0.77 15.27 -27.26
C ASP A 324 0.31 16.74 -27.16
N LYS A 325 -0.80 16.99 -26.46
CA LYS A 325 -1.29 18.36 -26.24
C LYS A 325 -0.33 19.18 -25.39
N TYR A 326 0.31 18.54 -24.40
CA TYR A 326 1.16 19.19 -23.42
C TYR A 326 2.60 18.70 -23.50
N LEU A 327 3.55 19.63 -23.56
CA LEU A 327 4.94 19.38 -23.24
C LEU A 327 5.17 19.71 -21.76
N TYR A 328 5.71 18.76 -20.99
CA TYR A 328 6.22 18.99 -19.65
C TYR A 328 7.74 19.13 -19.74
N VAL A 329 8.29 20.20 -19.17
CA VAL A 329 9.74 20.38 -18.96
C VAL A 329 9.98 20.50 -17.46
N LEU A 330 10.97 19.77 -16.96
CA LEU A 330 11.35 19.66 -15.55
C LEU A 330 12.72 20.31 -15.37
N TYR A 331 12.76 21.26 -14.43
CA TYR A 331 13.86 22.17 -14.15
C TYR A 331 14.39 21.94 -12.73
N ASN A 332 15.62 22.38 -12.48
CA ASN A 332 16.19 22.53 -11.14
C ASN A 332 16.61 23.97 -10.85
N VAL A 333 16.79 24.28 -9.57
CA VAL A 333 17.52 25.46 -9.12
C VAL A 333 19.00 25.27 -9.51
N PRO A 334 19.60 26.16 -10.34
CA PRO A 334 21.00 26.01 -10.76
C PRO A 334 21.97 25.94 -9.57
N ASP A 335 21.71 26.74 -8.54
CA ASP A 335 22.56 26.87 -7.34
C ASP A 335 22.51 25.62 -6.43
N ASP A 336 21.52 24.75 -6.58
CA ASP A 336 21.41 23.50 -5.80
C ASP A 336 22.38 22.40 -6.30
N ALA A 337 23.10 22.61 -7.42
CA ALA A 337 23.93 21.61 -8.08
C ALA A 337 25.02 20.97 -7.20
N THR A 338 25.51 21.66 -6.16
CA THR A 338 26.51 21.16 -5.21
C THR A 338 25.92 20.31 -4.07
N ARG A 339 24.59 20.27 -3.92
CA ARG A 339 23.90 19.58 -2.83
C ARG A 339 23.72 18.09 -3.13
N PRO A 340 23.52 17.25 -2.09
CA PRO A 340 23.12 15.85 -2.27
C PRO A 340 21.93 15.73 -3.23
N ILE A 341 21.94 14.73 -4.10
CA ILE A 341 20.97 14.59 -5.19
C ILE A 341 19.57 14.29 -4.64
N SER A 342 19.40 13.80 -3.41
CA SER A 342 18.07 13.76 -2.78
C SER A 342 17.49 15.14 -2.44
N GLU A 343 18.33 16.16 -2.27
CA GLU A 343 17.95 17.47 -1.71
C GLU A 343 17.97 18.63 -2.71
N GLN A 344 18.23 18.37 -3.99
CA GLN A 344 18.08 19.38 -5.05
C GLN A 344 16.60 19.73 -5.26
N THR A 345 16.34 21.02 -5.53
CA THR A 345 15.01 21.62 -5.67
C THR A 345 14.70 21.90 -7.12
N GLY A 346 13.44 21.66 -7.51
CA GLY A 346 13.01 21.79 -8.90
C GLY A 346 11.50 21.88 -9.03
N TRP A 347 11.03 22.08 -10.25
CA TRP A 347 9.62 22.28 -10.60
C TRP A 347 9.36 21.84 -12.04
N VAL A 348 8.09 21.69 -12.40
CA VAL A 348 7.67 21.36 -13.77
C VAL A 348 6.91 22.52 -14.38
N ILE A 349 7.25 22.88 -15.61
CA ILE A 349 6.43 23.76 -16.44
C ILE A 349 5.72 22.90 -17.49
N ARG A 350 4.40 23.09 -17.64
CA ARG A 350 3.57 22.44 -18.63
C ARG A 350 3.07 23.45 -19.66
N TYR A 351 3.57 23.32 -20.88
CA TYR A 351 3.21 24.12 -22.04
C TYR A 351 2.07 23.45 -22.82
N ASP A 352 1.00 24.18 -23.16
CA ASP A 352 0.10 23.78 -24.24
C ASP A 352 0.85 23.95 -25.57
N TRP A 353 1.21 22.83 -26.20
CA TRP A 353 2.22 22.82 -27.26
C TRP A 353 1.72 23.51 -28.53
N ALA A 354 0.45 23.29 -28.89
CA ALA A 354 -0.20 23.96 -30.02
C ALA A 354 -0.46 25.45 -29.74
N GLY A 355 -0.75 25.83 -28.48
CA GLY A 355 -0.85 27.22 -28.06
C GLY A 355 0.47 27.98 -28.19
N ILE A 356 1.56 27.42 -27.64
CA ILE A 356 2.89 28.03 -27.61
C ILE A 356 3.50 28.20 -29.00
N LEU A 357 3.38 27.20 -29.88
CA LEU A 357 3.95 27.28 -31.24
C LEU A 357 3.37 28.43 -32.08
N LYS A 358 2.17 28.95 -31.77
CA LYS A 358 1.61 30.16 -32.43
C LYS A 358 2.51 31.39 -32.28
N TYR A 359 3.25 31.47 -31.16
CA TYR A 359 4.10 32.59 -30.75
C TYR A 359 5.59 32.27 -30.86
N SER A 360 5.98 31.16 -31.52
CA SER A 360 7.38 30.87 -31.82
C SER A 360 7.56 30.66 -33.34
N LYS A 361 7.25 31.72 -34.08
CA LYS A 361 7.45 31.82 -35.54
C LYS A 361 8.75 32.54 -35.83
N ASN A 362 9.45 32.13 -36.90
CA ASN A 362 10.70 32.78 -37.30
C ASN A 362 10.48 34.29 -37.57
N GLY A 363 11.31 35.14 -36.99
CA GLY A 363 11.14 36.60 -36.95
C GLY A 363 10.46 37.11 -35.67
N SER A 364 9.90 36.23 -34.83
CA SER A 364 9.25 36.60 -33.56
C SER A 364 9.27 35.47 -32.51
N MET A 365 10.34 34.66 -32.49
CA MET A 365 10.46 33.50 -31.57
C MET A 365 10.70 33.88 -30.10
N ASP A 366 11.04 35.13 -29.84
CA ASP A 366 11.35 35.75 -28.55
C ASP A 366 10.12 36.14 -27.72
N ASN A 367 8.94 36.24 -28.35
CA ASN A 367 7.63 36.55 -27.73
C ASN A 367 7.41 35.85 -26.38
N ILE A 368 7.76 34.56 -26.30
CA ILE A 368 7.54 33.72 -25.11
C ILE A 368 8.42 34.19 -23.95
N ARG A 369 9.71 34.47 -24.21
CA ARG A 369 10.62 35.02 -23.20
C ARG A 369 10.21 36.44 -22.81
N ARG A 370 9.80 37.29 -23.77
CA ARG A 370 9.28 38.64 -23.48
C ARG A 370 8.08 38.60 -22.54
N ALA A 371 7.06 37.79 -22.83
CA ALA A 371 5.89 37.65 -21.97
C ALA A 371 6.25 37.24 -20.53
N THR A 372 7.21 36.34 -20.36
CA THR A 372 7.66 35.89 -19.02
C THR A 372 8.52 36.93 -18.30
N ASN A 373 9.34 37.70 -19.01
CA ASN A 373 10.11 38.83 -18.48
C ASN A 373 9.22 40.03 -18.11
N HIS A 374 8.24 40.36 -18.97
CA HIS A 374 7.20 41.36 -18.71
C HIS A 374 6.40 40.99 -17.44
N TYR A 375 6.05 39.72 -17.27
CA TYR A 375 5.38 39.24 -16.05
C TYR A 375 6.24 39.38 -14.79
N TYR A 376 7.51 38.97 -14.84
CA TYR A 376 8.47 39.19 -13.75
C TYR A 376 8.50 40.66 -13.32
N ASN A 377 8.67 41.57 -14.28
CA ASN A 377 8.67 43.02 -14.07
C ASN A 377 7.28 43.63 -13.77
N GLY A 378 6.19 42.85 -13.86
CA GLY A 378 4.81 43.31 -13.60
C GLY A 378 4.13 44.08 -14.75
N ASN A 379 4.77 44.24 -15.90
CA ASN A 379 4.32 45.07 -17.02
C ASN A 379 3.73 44.23 -18.17
N MET A 380 2.65 43.47 -17.91
CA MET A 380 2.07 42.55 -18.90
C MET A 380 1.05 43.20 -19.85
N SER A 381 1.31 43.10 -21.15
CA SER A 381 0.33 43.38 -22.21
C SER A 381 -0.79 42.31 -22.28
N ALA A 382 -1.81 42.55 -23.11
CA ALA A 382 -2.84 41.56 -23.43
C ALA A 382 -2.28 40.33 -24.18
N GLN A 383 -1.26 40.53 -25.03
CA GLN A 383 -0.56 39.43 -25.69
C GLN A 383 0.20 38.57 -24.69
N ASP A 384 0.89 39.19 -23.72
CA ASP A 384 1.65 38.45 -22.70
C ASP A 384 0.72 37.57 -21.86
N LYS A 385 -0.41 38.11 -21.40
CA LYS A 385 -1.46 37.35 -20.70
C LYS A 385 -1.98 36.16 -21.53
N THR A 386 -2.09 36.35 -22.85
CA THR A 386 -2.52 35.28 -23.77
C THR A 386 -1.46 34.20 -23.92
N ILE A 387 -0.18 34.56 -24.07
CA ILE A 387 0.95 33.62 -24.13
C ILE A 387 1.06 32.83 -22.81
N LEU A 388 0.97 33.52 -21.67
CA LEU A 388 1.05 32.93 -20.33
C LEU A 388 -0.11 31.98 -20.05
N SER A 389 -1.29 32.15 -20.67
CA SER A 389 -2.41 31.20 -20.54
C SER A 389 -2.07 29.78 -21.04
N TYR A 390 -1.10 29.66 -21.95
CA TYR A 390 -0.59 28.38 -22.45
C TYR A 390 0.56 27.81 -21.59
N ILE A 391 1.01 28.53 -20.56
CA ILE A 391 2.11 28.13 -19.67
C ILE A 391 1.55 27.88 -18.27
N LYS A 392 1.60 26.63 -17.79
CA LYS A 392 1.33 26.33 -16.37
C LYS A 392 2.64 25.98 -15.66
N VAL A 393 3.11 26.89 -14.80
CA VAL A 393 4.22 26.62 -13.89
C VAL A 393 3.71 25.83 -12.67
N GLY A 394 4.51 24.86 -12.22
CA GLY A 394 4.26 24.05 -11.03
C GLY A 394 4.97 24.60 -9.78
N PRO A 395 4.54 24.19 -8.57
CA PRO A 395 5.23 24.56 -7.34
C PRO A 395 6.62 23.90 -7.28
N GLN A 396 7.54 24.52 -6.53
CA GLN A 396 8.82 23.90 -6.19
C GLN A 396 8.63 22.66 -5.29
N PHE A 397 9.47 21.64 -5.48
CA PHE A 397 9.59 20.47 -4.62
C PHE A 397 11.02 19.94 -4.62
N LYS A 398 11.34 19.03 -3.69
CA LYS A 398 12.63 18.31 -3.69
C LYS A 398 12.63 17.22 -4.78
N SER A 399 12.89 17.66 -6.00
CA SER A 399 12.98 16.94 -7.26
C SER A 399 14.14 15.95 -7.31
N GLY A 400 15.30 16.37 -6.79
CA GLY A 400 16.58 15.76 -7.09
C GLY A 400 17.10 16.15 -8.49
N HIS A 401 18.10 15.47 -9.03
CA HIS A 401 18.82 15.96 -10.23
C HIS A 401 18.01 15.89 -11.54
N VAL A 402 16.96 15.05 -11.61
CA VAL A 402 15.91 15.06 -12.65
C VAL A 402 16.33 15.09 -14.14
N GLN A 403 17.50 14.53 -14.45
CA GLN A 403 17.96 14.14 -15.80
C GLN A 403 17.02 13.16 -16.58
N SER A 404 15.85 12.83 -16.03
CA SER A 404 14.80 12.09 -16.74
C SER A 404 13.40 12.51 -16.31
N LEU A 405 12.51 12.64 -17.29
CA LEU A 405 11.06 12.71 -17.13
C LEU A 405 10.47 11.93 -18.30
N ALA A 406 9.61 10.95 -18.02
CA ALA A 406 9.04 10.09 -19.04
C ALA A 406 7.58 9.74 -18.75
N LEU A 407 6.73 9.84 -19.79
CA LEU A 407 5.41 9.25 -19.77
C LEU A 407 5.50 7.72 -19.97
N ASN A 408 4.84 6.94 -19.11
CA ASN A 408 4.46 5.57 -19.40
C ASN A 408 3.13 5.57 -20.17
N PRO A 409 3.12 5.26 -21.49
CA PRO A 409 1.91 5.42 -22.33
C PRO A 409 0.82 4.39 -22.00
N LYS A 410 1.19 3.23 -21.44
CA LYS A 410 0.25 2.19 -21.01
C LYS A 410 -0.57 2.59 -19.78
N THR A 411 0.04 3.29 -18.83
CA THR A 411 -0.64 3.73 -17.60
C THR A 411 -1.07 5.21 -17.62
N ASN A 412 -0.62 5.98 -18.60
CA ASN A 412 -0.75 7.45 -18.67
C ASN A 412 -0.19 8.13 -17.40
N GLN A 413 1.00 7.73 -16.98
CA GLN A 413 1.66 8.25 -15.76
C GLN A 413 3.03 8.84 -16.10
N LEU A 414 3.29 10.04 -15.59
CA LEU A 414 4.56 10.75 -15.71
C LEU A 414 5.49 10.31 -14.56
N TRP A 415 6.69 9.84 -14.87
CA TRP A 415 7.67 9.36 -13.90
C TRP A 415 9.05 9.99 -14.13
N PHE A 416 9.78 10.25 -13.04
CA PHE A 416 11.16 10.73 -13.05
C PHE A 416 12.01 10.01 -12.01
N ILE A 417 13.32 9.98 -12.21
CA ILE A 417 14.29 9.50 -11.22
C ILE A 417 14.73 10.68 -10.35
N LYS A 418 14.42 10.61 -9.04
CA LYS A 418 14.83 11.61 -8.06
C LYS A 418 16.26 11.39 -7.58
N ALA A 419 16.57 10.16 -7.15
CA ALA A 419 17.85 9.81 -6.54
C ALA A 419 18.35 8.46 -7.04
N TYR A 420 19.66 8.35 -7.26
CA TYR A 420 20.30 7.21 -7.93
C TYR A 420 21.81 7.06 -7.63
N LYS A 421 22.52 8.18 -7.39
CA LYS A 421 23.97 8.25 -7.20
C LYS A 421 24.39 8.07 -5.75
N ASP A 422 23.74 8.76 -4.82
CA ASP A 422 24.16 8.91 -3.42
C ASP A 422 24.11 7.60 -2.61
N SER A 423 23.35 6.60 -3.08
CA SER A 423 23.38 5.23 -2.56
C SER A 423 22.88 4.23 -3.60
N TYR A 424 23.00 2.92 -3.31
CA TYR A 424 22.36 1.86 -4.10
C TYR A 424 20.82 1.87 -4.03
N THR A 425 20.23 2.55 -3.03
CA THR A 425 18.78 2.79 -2.98
C THR A 425 18.44 3.97 -3.88
N ALA A 426 17.73 3.67 -4.97
CA ALA A 426 17.16 4.66 -5.87
C ALA A 426 15.76 5.10 -5.41
N THR A 427 15.34 6.28 -5.86
CA THR A 427 13.99 6.80 -5.68
C THR A 427 13.43 7.26 -7.02
N ALA A 428 12.32 6.68 -7.46
CA ALA A 428 11.54 7.17 -8.59
C ALA A 428 10.23 7.78 -8.10
N GLN A 429 9.80 8.88 -8.72
CA GLN A 429 8.59 9.59 -8.32
C GLN A 429 7.61 9.74 -9.48
N ARG A 430 6.32 9.65 -9.17
CA ARG A 430 5.23 9.86 -10.13
C ARG A 430 4.74 11.29 -10.01
N LEU A 431 4.89 12.05 -11.08
CA LEU A 431 4.40 13.40 -11.24
C LEU A 431 2.89 13.41 -11.51
N SER A 432 2.18 14.33 -10.86
CA SER A 432 0.77 14.61 -11.10
C SER A 432 0.61 15.62 -12.23
N ALA A 433 0.01 15.22 -13.36
CA ALA A 433 -0.19 16.09 -14.52
C ALA A 433 -1.09 17.32 -14.25
N SER A 434 -1.94 17.28 -13.23
CA SER A 434 -2.86 18.38 -12.86
C SER A 434 -2.23 19.37 -11.88
N THR A 435 -1.48 18.88 -10.89
CA THR A 435 -0.90 19.68 -9.80
C THR A 435 0.60 19.97 -9.96
N LEU A 436 1.25 19.39 -10.98
CA LEU A 436 2.67 19.56 -11.32
C LEU A 436 3.65 19.32 -10.16
N LYS A 437 3.25 18.46 -9.21
CA LYS A 437 4.08 17.95 -8.10
C LYS A 437 3.95 16.44 -7.98
N PRO A 438 4.86 15.74 -7.27
CA PRO A 438 4.75 14.31 -7.01
C PRO A 438 3.43 13.92 -6.30
N ASN A 439 2.91 12.73 -6.59
CA ASN A 439 1.83 12.09 -5.83
C ASN A 439 2.13 10.65 -5.41
N ALA A 440 3.22 10.05 -5.93
CA ALA A 440 3.80 8.83 -5.41
C ALA A 440 5.33 8.89 -5.42
N SER A 441 5.96 8.26 -4.44
CA SER A 441 7.42 8.06 -4.36
C SER A 441 7.70 6.58 -4.12
N VAL A 442 8.62 5.99 -4.88
CA VAL A 442 8.94 4.56 -4.82
C VAL A 442 10.44 4.39 -4.60
N ASN A 443 10.81 3.83 -3.45
CA ASN A 443 12.18 3.56 -3.07
C ASN A 443 12.51 2.08 -3.36
N PHE A 444 13.60 1.83 -4.08
CA PHE A 444 14.01 0.48 -4.49
C PHE A 444 15.54 0.39 -4.65
N THR A 445 16.08 -0.81 -4.46
CA THR A 445 17.49 -1.11 -4.73
C THR A 445 17.56 -2.06 -5.92
N LEU A 446 18.36 -1.76 -6.95
CA LEU A 446 18.57 -2.70 -8.05
C LEU A 446 19.30 -3.94 -7.53
N SER A 447 20.52 -3.73 -7.04
CA SER A 447 21.23 -4.64 -6.14
C SER A 447 22.30 -3.88 -5.34
N SER A 448 22.88 -4.53 -4.34
CA SER A 448 24.02 -4.00 -3.56
C SER A 448 25.31 -3.74 -4.35
N LYS A 449 25.32 -3.99 -5.67
CA LYS A 449 26.46 -3.81 -6.58
C LYS A 449 26.12 -3.03 -7.87
N VAL A 450 24.88 -2.57 -8.03
CA VAL A 450 24.42 -1.87 -9.24
C VAL A 450 23.60 -0.64 -8.85
N HIS A 451 24.14 0.55 -9.10
CA HIS A 451 23.37 1.80 -9.01
C HIS A 451 22.35 1.90 -10.14
N MET A 452 21.24 2.59 -9.86
CA MET A 452 20.29 3.04 -10.88
C MET A 452 20.93 4.13 -11.76
N GLY A 453 20.52 4.21 -13.03
CA GLY A 453 20.89 5.33 -13.89
C GLY A 453 20.04 6.57 -13.60
N SER A 454 20.50 7.75 -13.99
CA SER A 454 19.66 8.97 -14.01
C SER A 454 18.56 8.91 -15.07
N THR A 455 18.82 8.19 -16.17
CA THR A 455 17.92 8.06 -17.33
C THR A 455 16.70 7.19 -17.06
N LEU A 456 15.58 7.50 -17.72
CA LEU A 456 14.36 6.68 -17.75
C LEU A 456 13.56 6.97 -19.02
N THR A 457 13.06 5.92 -19.69
CA THR A 457 12.01 6.03 -20.72
C THR A 457 11.08 4.81 -20.68
N PHE A 458 9.99 4.83 -21.46
CA PHE A 458 9.05 3.71 -21.57
C PHE A 458 8.70 3.40 -23.03
N ASP A 459 8.49 2.12 -23.36
CA ASP A 459 7.91 1.73 -24.65
C ASP A 459 6.37 1.74 -24.67
N ASN A 460 5.79 1.54 -25.86
CA ASN A 460 4.34 1.43 -26.09
C ASN A 460 3.65 0.37 -25.20
N ALA A 461 4.36 -0.70 -24.82
CA ALA A 461 3.86 -1.76 -23.95
C ALA A 461 4.06 -1.46 -22.44
N GLY A 462 4.58 -0.27 -22.12
CA GLY A 462 4.84 0.22 -20.77
C GLY A 462 6.06 -0.41 -20.08
N ASN A 463 6.96 -1.06 -20.83
CA ASN A 463 8.24 -1.50 -20.26
C ASN A 463 9.11 -0.26 -19.99
N ALA A 464 9.68 -0.18 -18.79
CA ALA A 464 10.67 0.84 -18.43
C ALA A 464 12.04 0.46 -18.98
N TYR A 465 12.82 1.47 -19.40
CA TYR A 465 14.21 1.32 -19.81
C TYR A 465 15.08 2.41 -19.19
N PHE A 466 16.31 2.04 -18.87
CA PHE A 466 17.41 2.95 -18.63
C PHE A 466 18.71 2.34 -19.14
N TRP A 467 19.76 3.15 -19.26
CA TRP A 467 21.11 2.66 -19.54
C TRP A 467 22.12 3.19 -18.51
N THR A 468 23.24 2.49 -18.37
CA THR A 468 24.42 2.97 -17.65
C THR A 468 25.68 2.70 -18.46
N GLN A 469 26.70 3.52 -18.24
CA GLN A 469 28.04 3.32 -18.78
C GLN A 469 28.88 2.45 -17.83
N THR A 470 29.74 1.57 -18.38
CA THR A 470 30.64 0.74 -17.58
C THR A 470 31.90 1.51 -17.18
N ALA A 471 32.01 1.87 -15.90
CA ALA A 471 33.15 2.61 -15.36
C ALA A 471 34.44 1.79 -15.20
N SER A 472 34.33 0.48 -14.90
CA SER A 472 35.47 -0.42 -14.64
C SER A 472 35.31 -1.78 -15.33
N THR A 473 36.43 -2.45 -15.62
CA THR A 473 36.56 -3.53 -16.61
C THR A 473 36.25 -4.95 -16.12
N SER A 474 35.71 -5.14 -14.91
CA SER A 474 35.74 -6.45 -14.22
C SER A 474 34.93 -7.58 -14.88
N TRP A 475 33.95 -7.26 -15.74
CA TRP A 475 33.22 -8.24 -16.57
C TRP A 475 32.59 -7.64 -17.85
N ALA A 476 32.80 -6.34 -18.10
CA ALA A 476 32.33 -5.65 -19.29
C ALA A 476 33.36 -4.58 -19.70
N PRO A 477 33.52 -4.25 -21.00
CA PRO A 477 34.51 -3.26 -21.44
C PRO A 477 34.27 -1.87 -20.81
N LYS A 478 35.34 -1.14 -20.49
CA LYS A 478 35.23 0.25 -20.04
C LYS A 478 34.53 1.10 -21.11
N ASN A 479 33.69 2.04 -20.68
CA ASN A 479 32.86 2.91 -21.51
C ASN A 479 31.77 2.19 -22.34
N SER A 480 31.57 0.87 -22.17
CA SER A 480 30.44 0.14 -22.79
C SER A 480 29.08 0.55 -22.22
N VAL A 481 28.03 0.39 -23.03
CA VAL A 481 26.62 0.63 -22.66
C VAL A 481 26.01 -0.64 -22.10
N LYS A 482 25.39 -0.56 -20.93
CA LYS A 482 24.51 -1.61 -20.37
C LYS A 482 23.06 -1.17 -20.44
N PHE A 483 22.22 -1.94 -21.13
CA PHE A 483 20.78 -1.72 -21.21
C PHE A 483 20.04 -2.46 -20.10
N TYR A 484 19.07 -1.80 -19.48
CA TYR A 484 18.16 -2.41 -18.52
C TYR A 484 16.72 -2.26 -19.02
N LYS A 485 15.95 -3.35 -18.96
CA LYS A 485 14.52 -3.39 -19.34
C LYS A 485 13.70 -3.92 -18.17
N GLY A 486 12.51 -3.37 -17.93
CA GLY A 486 11.75 -3.73 -16.75
C GLY A 486 10.34 -3.16 -16.65
N SER A 487 9.80 -3.17 -15.45
CA SER A 487 8.63 -2.43 -14.98
C SER A 487 9.06 -1.37 -13.98
N LEU A 488 8.38 -0.22 -13.98
CA LEU A 488 8.50 0.80 -12.95
C LEU A 488 7.11 1.38 -12.69
N GLY A 489 6.67 1.31 -11.43
CA GLY A 489 5.37 1.82 -11.01
C GLY A 489 5.14 1.66 -9.50
N SER A 490 4.07 2.26 -8.99
CA SER A 490 3.80 2.29 -7.54
C SER A 490 3.46 0.93 -6.92
N GLY A 491 3.10 -0.09 -7.72
CA GLY A 491 2.83 -1.46 -7.25
C GLY A 491 3.96 -2.48 -7.46
N ASN A 492 4.90 -2.19 -8.37
CA ASN A 492 5.97 -3.10 -8.76
C ASN A 492 7.08 -2.32 -9.50
N VAL A 493 8.34 -2.60 -9.14
CA VAL A 493 9.53 -2.17 -9.87
C VAL A 493 10.41 -3.40 -10.04
N HIS A 494 10.69 -3.82 -11.28
CA HIS A 494 11.53 -4.99 -11.58
C HIS A 494 12.32 -4.71 -12.86
N PHE A 495 13.64 -4.84 -12.82
CA PHE A 495 14.49 -4.75 -14.01
C PHE A 495 15.25 -6.05 -14.28
N LYS A 496 15.62 -6.26 -15.54
CA LYS A 496 16.70 -7.17 -15.94
C LYS A 496 17.77 -6.39 -16.69
N LEU A 497 19.04 -6.76 -16.45
CA LEU A 497 20.12 -6.43 -17.37
C LEU A 497 19.85 -7.18 -18.69
N VAL A 498 19.96 -6.49 -19.82
CA VAL A 498 20.06 -7.14 -21.12
C VAL A 498 21.50 -7.67 -21.22
N MET A 499 21.67 -8.97 -21.48
CA MET A 499 23.01 -9.60 -21.59
C MET A 499 23.74 -9.26 -22.90
N GLN A 500 23.41 -8.11 -23.48
CA GLN A 500 24.04 -7.54 -24.64
C GLN A 500 24.04 -6.00 -24.51
N GLY A 501 25.17 -5.38 -24.80
CA GLY A 501 25.37 -3.94 -24.80
C GLY A 501 25.98 -3.40 -26.10
N LEU A 502 26.33 -2.12 -26.08
CA LEU A 502 27.21 -1.52 -27.09
C LEU A 502 28.64 -1.45 -26.53
N LEU A 503 29.64 -1.75 -27.35
CA LEU A 503 31.05 -1.72 -26.95
C LEU A 503 31.50 -0.33 -26.51
N ARG A 504 30.86 0.72 -27.03
CA ARG A 504 31.12 2.12 -26.74
C ARG A 504 29.79 2.87 -26.54
N ALA A 505 29.75 3.81 -25.61
CA ALA A 505 28.65 4.76 -25.43
C ALA A 505 28.75 5.92 -26.46
N PRO A 506 27.70 6.76 -26.61
CA PRO A 506 27.75 7.90 -27.53
C PRO A 506 28.83 8.91 -27.13
N GLY A 507 29.06 9.06 -25.81
CA GLY A 507 30.15 9.84 -25.24
C GLY A 507 30.44 9.45 -23.78
N SER A 508 30.86 10.44 -23.00
CA SER A 508 31.29 10.34 -21.59
C SER A 508 30.32 10.97 -20.58
N THR A 509 29.60 12.05 -20.92
CA THR A 509 28.52 12.59 -20.09
C THR A 509 27.22 11.90 -20.45
N LEU A 510 26.80 10.90 -19.68
CA LEU A 510 25.49 10.28 -19.82
C LEU A 510 24.40 11.31 -19.48
N GLN A 511 23.55 11.64 -20.45
CA GLN A 511 22.48 12.64 -20.32
C GLN A 511 21.11 11.96 -20.22
N SER A 512 20.54 11.49 -21.35
CA SER A 512 19.17 10.96 -21.40
C SER A 512 19.01 9.67 -22.21
N VAL A 513 17.79 9.13 -22.17
CA VAL A 513 17.34 8.00 -22.99
C VAL A 513 15.90 8.22 -23.42
N SER A 514 15.57 7.84 -24.63
CA SER A 514 14.29 8.15 -25.28
C SER A 514 13.80 6.95 -26.06
N TYR A 515 12.48 6.76 -26.13
CA TYR A 515 11.86 5.80 -27.03
C TYR A 515 11.06 6.54 -28.09
N ASN A 516 11.27 6.20 -29.38
CA ASN A 516 10.43 6.66 -30.46
C ASN A 516 9.30 5.64 -30.69
N PRO A 517 8.02 6.02 -30.50
CA PRO A 517 6.89 5.09 -30.55
C PRO A 517 6.41 4.74 -31.95
N LYS A 518 7.00 5.34 -33.01
CA LYS A 518 6.69 5.06 -34.42
C LYS A 518 7.70 4.14 -35.10
N ASN A 519 8.99 4.25 -34.76
CA ASN A 519 10.04 3.35 -35.29
C ASN A 519 10.53 2.29 -34.28
N GLY A 520 10.09 2.35 -33.02
CA GLY A 520 10.40 1.36 -31.98
C GLY A 520 11.84 1.37 -31.49
N ARG A 521 12.62 2.41 -31.78
CA ARG A 521 14.04 2.53 -31.38
C ARG A 521 14.17 3.25 -30.04
N LEU A 522 15.12 2.78 -29.22
CA LEU A 522 15.71 3.56 -28.13
C LEU A 522 16.78 4.48 -28.71
N TYR A 523 16.87 5.70 -28.19
CA TYR A 523 17.90 6.69 -28.47
C TYR A 523 18.63 7.01 -27.15
N LEU A 524 19.96 7.09 -27.21
CA LEU A 524 20.86 7.32 -26.08
C LEU A 524 21.63 8.61 -26.35
N VAL A 525 21.59 9.56 -25.41
CA VAL A 525 22.13 10.90 -25.60
C VAL A 525 23.33 11.15 -24.67
N SER A 526 24.44 11.62 -25.23
CA SER A 526 25.67 11.94 -24.49
C SER A 526 26.61 12.80 -25.35
N ASP A 527 27.16 13.91 -24.84
CA ASP A 527 28.21 14.73 -25.49
C ASP A 527 27.99 15.04 -27.00
N GLU A 528 26.85 15.62 -27.38
CA GLU A 528 26.47 15.86 -28.79
C GLU A 528 26.51 14.60 -29.70
N SER A 529 26.36 13.42 -29.10
CA SER A 529 26.27 12.13 -29.76
C SER A 529 24.96 11.45 -29.41
N ILE A 530 24.29 10.91 -30.42
CA ILE A 530 23.06 10.14 -30.29
C ILE A 530 23.22 8.81 -31.01
N PHE A 531 23.26 7.73 -30.23
CA PHE A 531 23.16 6.37 -30.75
C PHE A 531 21.72 5.88 -30.63
N SER A 532 21.24 5.08 -31.58
CA SER A 532 19.92 4.43 -31.48
C SER A 532 19.96 2.95 -31.83
N VAL A 533 19.08 2.17 -31.21
CA VAL A 533 18.93 0.72 -31.41
C VAL A 533 17.44 0.30 -31.36
N PRO A 534 16.99 -0.69 -32.14
CA PRO A 534 15.62 -1.19 -32.08
C PRO A 534 15.36 -1.92 -30.76
N ALA A 535 14.36 -1.47 -29.98
CA ALA A 535 14.06 -2.00 -28.65
C ALA A 535 13.62 -3.47 -28.65
N SER A 536 13.13 -3.96 -29.80
CA SER A 536 12.73 -5.34 -30.05
C SER A 536 13.89 -6.33 -30.18
N LYS A 537 15.09 -5.88 -30.59
CA LYS A 537 16.29 -6.73 -30.75
C LYS A 537 17.28 -6.65 -29.59
N LEU A 538 16.92 -6.03 -28.46
CA LEU A 538 17.82 -5.96 -27.29
C LEU A 538 18.14 -7.36 -26.74
N GLY A 539 19.39 -7.81 -26.93
CA GLY A 539 19.85 -9.18 -26.66
C GLY A 539 20.25 -9.96 -27.92
N SER A 540 19.87 -9.46 -29.10
CA SER A 540 20.15 -10.02 -30.43
C SER A 540 20.51 -8.95 -31.47
N LEU A 541 21.00 -7.78 -31.04
CA LEU A 541 21.46 -6.70 -31.91
C LEU A 541 22.67 -7.14 -32.75
N SER A 542 22.70 -6.69 -34.01
CA SER A 542 23.86 -6.73 -34.90
C SER A 542 24.50 -5.34 -35.03
N ALA A 543 25.67 -5.23 -35.68
CA ALA A 543 26.31 -3.93 -35.91
C ALA A 543 25.45 -2.98 -36.77
N SER A 544 24.73 -3.51 -37.77
CA SER A 544 23.79 -2.75 -38.62
C SER A 544 22.48 -2.38 -37.94
N ASP A 545 22.21 -2.88 -36.72
CA ASP A 545 21.09 -2.40 -35.90
C ASP A 545 21.41 -1.09 -35.16
N VAL A 546 22.69 -0.70 -35.07
CA VAL A 546 23.13 0.50 -34.36
C VAL A 546 23.28 1.67 -35.34
N SER A 547 22.44 2.68 -35.16
CA SER A 547 22.62 3.97 -35.85
C SER A 547 23.38 4.92 -34.93
N ALA A 548 24.33 5.68 -35.46
CA ALA A 548 25.09 6.68 -34.71
C ALA A 548 25.07 8.04 -35.43
N THR A 549 24.92 9.11 -34.67
CA THR A 549 24.79 10.49 -35.16
C THR A 549 25.55 11.43 -34.24
N ASN A 550 26.47 12.25 -34.77
CA ASN A 550 27.14 13.30 -33.99
C ASN A 550 26.82 14.68 -34.57
N PHE A 551 26.86 15.69 -33.70
CA PHE A 551 26.52 17.06 -34.03
C PHE A 551 27.72 18.01 -33.83
N SER A 552 27.57 19.26 -34.27
CA SER A 552 28.64 20.26 -34.32
C SER A 552 28.27 21.57 -33.59
N GLY A 553 27.56 21.49 -32.47
CA GLY A 553 27.00 22.67 -31.79
C GLY A 553 27.76 23.14 -30.56
N THR A 554 28.62 22.30 -29.97
CA THR A 554 29.19 22.43 -28.61
C THR A 554 28.17 22.58 -27.48
N ARG A 555 26.89 22.25 -27.74
CA ARG A 555 25.76 22.46 -26.83
C ARG A 555 25.61 21.33 -25.82
N GLU A 556 24.99 21.65 -24.69
CA GLU A 556 24.60 20.67 -23.68
C GLU A 556 23.22 20.07 -24.07
N PHE A 557 23.21 18.77 -24.36
CA PHE A 557 22.01 18.02 -24.78
C PHE A 557 21.38 17.34 -23.55
N GLU A 558 20.30 17.91 -23.04
CA GLU A 558 19.66 17.44 -21.80
C GLU A 558 18.73 16.25 -22.09
N SER A 559 17.78 16.43 -23.01
CA SER A 559 16.72 15.45 -23.25
C SER A 559 16.31 15.38 -24.71
N LEU A 560 16.32 14.18 -25.30
CA LEU A 560 15.57 13.92 -26.53
C LEU A 560 14.18 13.37 -26.16
N VAL A 561 13.12 13.90 -26.76
CA VAL A 561 11.74 13.48 -26.52
C VAL A 561 11.01 13.28 -27.86
N PHE A 562 10.20 12.23 -27.97
CA PHE A 562 9.32 12.01 -29.11
C PHE A 562 7.86 12.24 -28.74
N LYS A 563 7.07 12.73 -29.70
CA LYS A 563 5.61 12.69 -29.62
C LYS A 563 5.12 11.24 -29.67
N HIS A 564 4.01 10.95 -29.00
CA HIS A 564 3.38 9.63 -28.96
C HIS A 564 2.59 9.32 -30.24
N ASN A 565 1.95 10.34 -30.81
CA ASN A 565 1.01 10.18 -31.92
C ASN A 565 1.60 10.49 -33.30
N SER A 566 2.76 11.16 -33.38
CA SER A 566 3.52 11.36 -34.64
C SER A 566 5.00 10.94 -34.49
N ASN A 567 5.78 10.95 -35.58
CA ASN A 567 7.22 10.63 -35.58
C ASN A 567 8.11 11.83 -35.20
N ALA A 568 7.54 12.92 -34.65
CA ALA A 568 8.29 14.14 -34.36
C ALA A 568 9.12 13.99 -33.08
N GLY A 569 10.45 14.00 -33.24
CA GLY A 569 11.41 14.14 -32.15
C GLY A 569 11.75 15.61 -31.86
N TYR A 570 12.09 15.91 -30.62
CA TYR A 570 12.54 17.23 -30.17
C TYR A 570 13.68 17.08 -29.16
N LEU A 571 14.73 17.88 -29.31
CA LEU A 571 15.85 17.99 -28.39
C LEU A 571 15.64 19.20 -27.47
N LEU A 572 15.81 18.99 -26.17
CA LEU A 572 16.00 20.01 -25.15
C LEU A 572 17.50 20.28 -25.01
N THR A 573 17.90 21.55 -25.13
CA THR A 573 19.29 21.98 -24.88
C THR A 573 19.34 23.08 -23.83
N ASN A 574 20.37 23.03 -22.99
CA ASN A 574 20.65 24.02 -21.96
C ASN A 574 21.41 25.24 -22.54
N LYS A 575 21.81 26.18 -21.67
CA LYS A 575 22.68 27.35 -21.97
C LYS A 575 22.15 28.19 -23.13
N GLY A 576 21.04 28.85 -22.81
CA GLY A 576 20.06 29.35 -23.77
C GLY A 576 18.92 28.33 -23.96
N PRO A 577 18.12 28.05 -22.92
CA PRO A 577 17.05 27.03 -22.93
C PRO A 577 16.16 27.05 -24.18
N GLU A 578 16.13 25.93 -24.91
CA GLU A 578 15.30 25.79 -26.11
C GLU A 578 14.88 24.34 -26.39
N ILE A 579 13.76 24.21 -27.12
CA ILE A 579 13.26 22.96 -27.69
C ILE A 579 13.47 23.04 -29.20
N MET A 580 14.25 22.11 -29.76
CA MET A 580 14.60 22.05 -31.18
C MET A 580 14.00 20.79 -31.83
N GLN A 581 13.21 20.94 -32.89
CA GLN A 581 12.68 19.80 -33.63
C GLN A 581 13.79 19.03 -34.37
N MET A 582 13.70 17.71 -34.30
CA MET A 582 14.42 16.76 -35.15
C MET A 582 13.90 16.88 -36.59
N VAL A 583 14.72 17.41 -37.49
CA VAL A 583 14.43 17.57 -38.91
C VAL A 583 15.21 16.49 -39.67
N MET A 584 14.48 15.52 -40.23
CA MET A 584 15.03 14.53 -41.15
C MET A 584 15.59 15.21 -42.41
N LYS A 585 16.63 14.60 -43.00
CA LYS A 585 17.23 14.98 -44.27
C LYS A 585 17.17 13.82 -45.27
#